data_AF-A0A974BZ45-F1
#
_entry.id   AF-A0A974BZ45-F1
#
_cell.length_a   1.000
_cell.length_b   1.000
_cell.length_c   1.000
_cell.angle_alpha   90.00
_cell.angle_beta   90.00
_cell.angle_gamma   90.00
#
_symmetry.space_group_name_H-M   'P 1'
#
loop_
_entity.id
_entity.type
_entity.pdbx_description
1 polymer ?
#
loop_
_entity_poly.entity_id
_entity_poly.type
_entity_poly.pdbx_seq_one_letter_code
_entity_poly.pdbx_strand_id
1 'polypeptide(L)' 'MNSSSWKGNVKLPVSKHYVEKGHKDTDLKYMVLECVPSPKWGGDRELLLRKREVWWIHQLNTLAPNGLNRDYDLYVFL' A
#
# COMPACT_ATOMS: atom_id res chain seq x y z
N MET A 1 22.52 28.39 -5.70
CA MET A 1 22.87 27.17 -6.44
C MET A 1 21.76 26.14 -6.23
N ASN A 2 20.91 26.02 -7.25
CA ASN A 2 19.91 24.99 -7.58
C ASN A 2 19.47 24.01 -6.48
N SER A 3 18.39 24.34 -5.77
CA SER A 3 17.57 23.38 -5.03
C SER A 3 16.76 22.55 -6.03
N SER A 4 17.22 21.33 -6.29
CA SER A 4 16.53 20.31 -7.09
C SER A 4 15.12 20.08 -6.54
N SER A 5 14.13 20.58 -7.26
CA SER A 5 12.71 20.49 -6.94
C SER A 5 12.25 19.04 -6.94
N TRP A 6 12.17 18.41 -5.77
CA TRP A 6 11.37 17.21 -5.54
C TRP A 6 9.89 17.58 -5.69
N LYS A 7 9.42 17.77 -6.92
CA LYS A 7 7.99 17.71 -7.23
C LYS A 7 7.59 16.23 -7.23
N GLY A 8 7.72 15.59 -6.07
CA GLY A 8 7.28 14.22 -5.85
C GLY A 8 5.78 14.12 -6.12
N ASN A 9 5.33 12.99 -6.65
CA ASN A 9 3.93 12.75 -6.98
C ASN A 9 3.06 12.69 -5.71
N VAL A 10 2.67 13.85 -5.17
CA VAL A 10 1.85 14.00 -3.94
C VAL A 10 0.37 13.57 -4.11
N LYS A 11 0.05 12.88 -5.21
CA LYS A 11 -1.31 12.37 -5.47
C LYS A 11 -1.65 11.15 -4.62
N LEU A 12 -0.64 10.40 -4.18
CA LEU A 12 -0.83 9.24 -3.31
C LEU A 12 -0.70 9.67 -1.82
N PRO A 13 -1.55 9.15 -0.92
CA PRO A 13 -1.49 9.52 0.50
C PRO A 13 -0.12 9.25 1.13
N VAL A 14 0.51 8.12 0.81
CA VAL A 14 1.85 7.77 1.30
C VAL A 14 2.92 8.77 0.86
N SER A 15 2.95 9.14 -0.43
CA SER A 15 3.94 10.08 -0.98
C SER A 15 3.74 11.48 -0.40
N LYS A 16 2.48 11.91 -0.25
CA LYS A 16 2.13 13.17 0.39
C LYS A 16 2.61 13.19 1.85
N HIS A 17 2.33 12.14 2.62
CA HIS A 17 2.76 12.02 4.01
C HIS A 17 4.28 12.07 4.15
N TYR A 18 5.02 11.38 3.28
CA TYR A 18 6.48 11.39 3.29
C TYR A 18 7.05 12.79 3.11
N VAL A 19 6.51 13.55 2.15
CA VAL A 19 6.92 14.94 1.90
C VAL A 19 6.55 15.85 3.06
N GLU A 20 5.31 15.76 3.56
CA GLU A 20 4.81 16.61 4.65
C GLU A 20 5.53 16.40 5.98
N LYS A 21 5.98 15.16 6.25
CA LYS A 21 6.73 14.81 7.46
C LYS A 21 8.24 14.89 7.31
N GLY A 22 8.74 15.15 6.09
CA GLY A 22 10.17 15.23 5.81
C GLY A 22 10.89 13.90 6.02
N HIS A 23 10.21 12.78 5.77
CA HIS A 23 10.80 11.44 5.87
C HIS A 23 11.86 11.22 4.79
N LYS A 24 12.89 10.44 5.14
CA LYS A 24 13.90 9.93 4.22
C LYS A 24 13.55 8.50 3.81
N ASP A 25 14.13 8.04 2.71
CA ASP A 25 13.92 6.66 2.24
C ASP A 25 14.30 5.60 3.28
N THR A 26 15.28 5.91 4.15
CA THR A 26 15.72 5.06 5.28
C THR A 26 14.68 4.93 6.39
N ASP A 27 13.68 5.81 6.45
CA ASP A 27 12.64 5.79 7.48
C ASP A 27 11.54 4.78 7.14
N LEU A 28 11.52 4.25 5.91
CA LEU A 28 10.55 3.24 5.49
C LEU A 28 10.84 1.91 6.17
N LYS A 29 9.93 1.52 7.06
CA LYS A 29 9.92 0.21 7.71
C LYS A 29 8.77 -0.62 7.15
N TYR A 30 9.02 -1.90 6.96
CA TYR A 30 8.01 -2.86 6.54
C TYR A 30 8.02 -4.09 7.45
N MET A 31 6.88 -4.75 7.54
CA MET A 31 6.70 -5.99 8.28
C MET A 31 5.77 -6.89 7.47
N VAL A 32 6.02 -8.21 7.50
CA VAL A 32 5.14 -9.18 6.86
C VAL A 32 3.88 -9.36 7.71
N LEU A 33 2.70 -9.12 7.13
CA LEU A 33 1.42 -9.38 7.79
C LEU A 33 1.01 -10.86 7.69
N GLU A 34 1.25 -11.47 6.53
CA GLU A 34 0.81 -12.83 6.24
C GLU A 34 1.66 -13.47 5.13
N CYS A 35 2.01 -14.74 5.32
CA CYS A 35 2.57 -15.59 4.28
C CYS A 35 1.45 -16.39 3.62
N VAL A 36 0.92 -15.89 2.49
CA VAL A 36 -0.17 -16.56 1.77
C VAL A 36 0.37 -17.77 1.00
N PRO A 37 -0.15 -19.00 1.25
CA PRO A 37 0.33 -20.19 0.57
C PRO A 37 -0.03 -20.15 -0.93
N SER A 38 0.85 -20.72 -1.75
CA SER A 38 0.58 -20.86 -3.19
C SER A 38 -0.62 -21.78 -3.44
N PRO A 39 -1.48 -21.47 -4.42
CA PRO A 39 -2.60 -22.34 -4.80
C PRO A 39 -2.11 -23.73 -5.23
N LYS A 40 -2.72 -24.78 -4.68
CA LYS A 40 -2.30 -26.17 -4.92
C LYS A 40 -2.52 -26.67 -6.37
N TRP A 41 -3.43 -26.05 -7.12
CA TRP A 41 -3.93 -26.56 -8.42
C TRP A 41 -3.87 -25.50 -9.53
N GLY A 42 -2.85 -24.64 -9.53
CA GLY A 42 -2.68 -23.62 -10.57
C GLY A 42 -3.71 -22.47 -10.50
N GLY A 43 -4.30 -22.22 -9.34
CA GLY A 43 -5.19 -21.07 -9.13
C GLY A 43 -4.45 -19.74 -9.29
N ASP A 44 -5.21 -18.67 -9.53
CA ASP A 44 -4.67 -17.32 -9.69
C ASP A 44 -4.11 -16.79 -8.37
N ARG A 45 -2.77 -16.83 -8.25
CA ARG A 45 -2.04 -16.34 -7.08
C ARG A 45 -2.16 -14.82 -6.93
N GLU A 46 -2.24 -14.08 -8.03
CA GLU A 46 -2.37 -12.62 -7.99
C GLU A 46 -3.73 -12.22 -7.44
N LEU A 47 -4.81 -12.86 -7.91
CA LEU A 47 -6.15 -12.66 -7.39
C LEU A 47 -6.23 -12.99 -5.89
N LEU A 48 -5.59 -14.09 -5.46
CA LEU A 48 -5.53 -14.46 -4.04
C LEU A 48 -4.83 -13.39 -3.20
N LEU A 49 -3.68 -12.89 -3.67
CA LEU A 49 -2.93 -11.84 -2.98
C LEU A 49 -3.74 -10.54 -2.92
N ARG A 50 -4.40 -10.12 -4.00
CA ARG A 50 -5.27 -8.93 -4.02
C ARG A 50 -6.43 -9.05 -3.03
N LYS A 51 -7.07 -10.23 -2.94
CA LYS A 51 -8.12 -10.48 -1.94
C LYS A 51 -7.61 -10.32 -0.51
N ARG A 52 -6.39 -10.83 -0.22
CA ARG A 52 -5.77 -10.69 1.10
C ARG A 52 -5.33 -9.25 1.38
N GLU A 53 -4.83 -8.53 0.39
CA GLU A 53 -4.53 -7.10 0.47
C GLU A 53 -5.78 -6.30 0.88
N VAL A 54 -6.90 -6.46 0.16
CA VAL A 54 -8.17 -5.80 0.48
C VAL A 54 -8.62 -6.13 1.90
N TRP A 55 -8.52 -7.41 2.30
CA TRP A 55 -8.87 -7.84 3.64
C TRP A 55 -8.02 -7.15 4.71
N TRP A 56 -6.69 -7.07 4.53
CA TRP A 56 -5.81 -6.40 5.49
C TRP A 56 -6.02 -4.88 5.55
N ILE A 57 -6.23 -4.23 4.40
CA ILE A 57 -6.51 -2.79 4.37
C ILE A 57 -7.79 -2.48 5.17
N HIS A 58 -8.83 -3.30 4.99
CA HIS A 58 -10.08 -3.19 5.72
C HIS A 58 -9.92 -3.49 7.22
N GLN A 59 -9.30 -4.63 7.57
CA GLN A 59 -9.12 -5.05 8.98
C GLN A 59 -8.30 -4.08 9.81
N LEU A 60 -7.23 -3.51 9.22
CA LEU A 60 -6.37 -2.54 9.90
C LEU A 60 -6.87 -1.10 9.77
N ASN A 61 -7.98 -0.86 9.05
CA ASN A 61 -8.53 0.47 8.78
C ASN A 61 -7.46 1.46 8.25
N THR A 62 -6.71 1.03 7.24
CA THR A 62 -5.53 1.79 6.75
C THR A 62 -5.82 2.67 5.54
N LEU A 63 -7.09 2.85 5.16
CA LEU A 63 -7.50 3.85 4.16
C LEU A 63 -7.29 5.27 4.71
N ALA A 64 -6.90 6.20 3.83
CA ALA A 64 -6.84 7.61 4.17
C ALA A 64 -8.25 8.13 4.59
N PRO A 65 -8.36 8.95 5.65
CA PRO A 65 -7.27 9.58 6.41
C PRO A 65 -6.70 8.76 7.58
N ASN A 66 -7.29 7.61 7.92
CA ASN A 66 -6.85 6.80 9.07
C ASN A 66 -5.50 6.11 8.82
N GLY A 67 -5.18 5.80 7.56
CA GLY A 67 -3.88 5.32 7.13
C GLY A 67 -3.43 5.94 5.81
N LEU A 68 -2.59 5.21 5.08
CA LEU A 68 -1.91 5.72 3.87
C LEU A 68 -2.32 5.00 2.57
N ASN A 69 -3.28 4.07 2.62
CA ASN A 69 -3.88 3.47 1.44
C ASN A 69 -4.92 4.43 0.83
N ARG A 70 -4.93 4.56 -0.50
CA ARG A 70 -5.87 5.45 -1.20
C ARG A 70 -7.26 4.84 -1.29
N ASP A 71 -7.31 3.60 -1.75
CA ASP A 71 -8.49 2.80 -2.04
C ASP A 71 -8.09 1.33 -2.05
N TYR A 72 -9.08 0.45 -2.22
CA TYR A 72 -8.89 -0.96 -2.54
C TYR A 72 -10.03 -1.40 -3.45
N ASP A 73 -9.79 -2.41 -4.28
CA ASP A 73 -10.76 -2.87 -5.27
C ASP A 73 -11.58 -4.05 -4.74
N LEU A 74 -12.91 -3.88 -4.64
CA LEU A 74 -13.85 -4.93 -4.26
C LEU A 74 -14.27 -5.83 -5.43
N TYR A 75 -14.02 -5.45 -6.69
CA TYR A 75 -14.32 -6.27 -7.86
C TYR A 75 -13.55 -7.59 -7.85
N VAL A 76 -12.46 -7.70 -7.07
CA VAL A 76 -11.73 -8.96 -6.89
C VAL A 76 -12.60 -10.07 -6.28
N PHE A 77 -13.77 -9.75 -5.69
CA PHE A 77 -14.71 -10.72 -5.11
C PHE A 77 -15.92 -11.04 -6.01
N LEU A 78 -16.06 -10.39 -7.16
CA LEU A 78 -17.14 -10.61 -8.14
C LEU A 78 -16.64 -11.50 -9.29
#